data_AF-B8HUV1-F1
#
_entry.id   AF-B8HUV1-F1
#
_cell.length_a   1.000
_cell.length_b   1.000
_cell.length_c   1.000
_cell.angle_alpha   90.00
_cell.angle_beta   90.00
_cell.angle_gamma   90.00
#
_symmetry.space_group_name_H-M   'P 1'
#
loop_
_entity.id
_entity.type
_entity.pdbx_description
1 polymer ?
#
loop_
_entity_poly.entity_id
_entity_poly.type
_entity_poly.pdbx_seq_one_letter_code
_entity_poly.pdbx_strand_id
1 'polypeptide(L)'
;MAKVCPISLTLLFTFCLFESKALAQAGSLLPQRFSLSLATTLSDLKSLNQRILLRRNLQQRPPLRSVNQRAVLTTLVSFNGRNGAHPAGPVMQGKDGNFYGTTEEGGIHRFYGTLFRLSRSGSLTTLFSFAGLEGAEPQSGLIQTRDGSLWGTTARQGKNGGGTVFRFTAGQRILNLANLEGLQGSEPVAELVQGGDGNFYGTTIAGGKNDLGTIFRLTPNRQLTTLVHFNGANGARPYARLTLGLDGNFYGTTSAGGASRTCKLGCGTLFRLTATGQLTTLFSFSGRNGSTPVSPLVQGQDGSLYGTTAYGGINDQGTIFRLAPTRQLTTLIRFTRGNGATPLAGLTPDDQGNFYGTTQAGGNSSSCPGGCGTVFRLAPTGRLTRLISFNGRNGSQPFAELVQIGDGSFLGTTKFGGSHGLGTVFRFIMRR
;
A
#
# COMPACT_ATOMS: atom_id res chain seq x y z
N MET A 1 -61.38 47.12 43.63
CA MET A 1 -62.36 46.32 42.89
C MET A 1 -62.17 44.85 43.28
N ALA A 2 -63.27 44.17 43.59
CA ALA A 2 -63.42 42.75 43.97
C ALA A 2 -62.62 41.76 43.08
N LYS A 3 -62.30 40.49 43.41
CA LYS A 3 -62.87 39.47 44.30
C LYS A 3 -61.83 38.33 44.50
N VAL A 4 -62.18 37.37 45.35
CA VAL A 4 -61.37 36.37 46.09
C VAL A 4 -61.30 34.96 45.43
N CYS A 5 -60.19 34.25 45.70
CA CYS A 5 -59.89 32.79 45.78
C CYS A 5 -59.79 31.80 44.57
N PRO A 6 -58.97 30.71 44.73
CA PRO A 6 -58.53 29.74 43.72
C PRO A 6 -59.20 28.35 43.83
N ILE A 7 -59.04 27.45 42.84
CA ILE A 7 -59.39 26.01 42.94
C ILE A 7 -58.37 25.11 42.21
N SER A 8 -58.01 24.03 42.90
CA SER A 8 -57.18 22.86 42.56
C SER A 8 -57.99 21.75 41.86
N LEU A 9 -57.38 20.90 41.02
CA LEU A 9 -57.71 19.46 41.00
C LEU A 9 -56.63 18.56 40.36
N THR A 10 -56.19 17.61 41.17
CA THR A 10 -55.38 16.40 40.98
C THR A 10 -55.97 15.44 39.93
N LEU A 11 -55.13 14.65 39.23
CA LEU A 11 -55.28 13.17 39.19
C LEU A 11 -54.07 12.46 38.51
N LEU A 12 -53.44 11.55 39.27
CA LEU A 12 -52.57 10.47 38.80
C LEU A 12 -53.35 9.51 37.88
N PHE A 13 -52.68 8.87 36.92
CA PHE A 13 -52.97 7.47 36.58
C PHE A 13 -51.72 6.72 36.08
N THR A 14 -51.18 5.90 36.98
CA THR A 14 -50.49 4.63 36.71
C THR A 14 -51.45 3.70 35.96
N PHE A 15 -51.01 2.91 34.96
CA PHE A 15 -51.46 1.51 34.81
C PHE A 15 -50.59 0.72 33.81
N CYS A 16 -50.01 -0.35 34.32
CA CYS A 16 -49.47 -1.50 33.59
C CYS A 16 -50.60 -2.37 33.00
N LEU A 17 -50.27 -3.06 31.90
CA LEU A 17 -50.68 -4.42 31.51
C LEU A 17 -52.15 -4.83 31.71
N PHE A 18 -52.85 -5.19 30.62
CA PHE A 18 -53.44 -6.53 30.47
C PHE A 18 -53.75 -6.84 29.00
N GLU A 19 -53.36 -8.06 28.61
CA GLU A 19 -53.64 -8.71 27.33
C GLU A 19 -55.05 -9.31 27.29
N SER A 20 -55.54 -9.46 26.05
CA SER A 20 -56.37 -10.56 25.53
C SER A 20 -57.91 -10.45 25.57
N LYS A 21 -58.46 -10.77 24.39
CA LYS A 21 -59.77 -11.36 24.08
C LYS A 21 -61.04 -10.57 24.42
N ALA A 22 -61.69 -10.10 23.35
CA ALA A 22 -63.09 -10.35 22.97
C ALA A 22 -63.76 -9.08 22.42
N LEU A 23 -64.07 -9.09 21.12
CA LEU A 23 -65.37 -8.65 20.56
C LEU A 23 -65.32 -8.84 19.04
N ALA A 24 -65.60 -10.09 18.64
CA ALA A 24 -66.33 -10.31 17.41
C ALA A 24 -67.81 -9.92 17.66
N GLN A 25 -68.47 -9.44 16.61
CA GLN A 25 -69.90 -9.08 16.49
C GLN A 25 -70.32 -7.70 17.03
N ALA A 26 -70.20 -6.69 16.15
CA ALA A 26 -71.28 -5.75 15.88
C ALA A 26 -71.20 -5.36 14.40
N GLY A 27 -72.22 -5.74 13.63
CA GLY A 27 -72.34 -5.42 12.22
C GLY A 27 -72.79 -3.98 11.98
N SER A 28 -72.62 -3.59 10.73
CA SER A 28 -73.29 -2.50 10.00
C SER A 28 -72.87 -1.04 10.26
N LEU A 29 -72.45 -0.43 9.14
CA LEU A 29 -72.50 1.00 8.80
C LEU A 29 -71.42 1.94 9.38
N LEU A 30 -70.23 1.94 8.76
CA LEU A 30 -69.36 3.12 8.66
C LEU A 30 -68.76 3.21 7.23
N PRO A 31 -68.73 4.39 6.59
CA PRO A 31 -68.37 4.53 5.18
C PRO A 31 -66.86 4.35 4.94
N GLN A 32 -66.51 3.69 3.83
CA GLN A 32 -65.15 3.32 3.38
C GLN A 32 -64.13 4.47 3.22
N ARG A 33 -64.44 5.71 3.60
CA ARG A 33 -63.53 6.86 3.48
C ARG A 33 -62.73 7.20 4.74
N PHE A 34 -63.00 6.57 5.89
CA PHE A 34 -62.20 6.78 7.12
C PHE A 34 -61.20 5.66 7.43
N SER A 35 -61.33 4.49 6.80
CA SER A 35 -60.42 3.35 7.03
C SER A 35 -59.04 3.52 6.39
N LEU A 36 -58.94 4.24 5.26
CA LEU A 36 -57.66 4.49 4.59
C LEU A 36 -56.79 5.51 5.36
N SER A 37 -57.40 6.51 6.00
CA SER A 37 -56.69 7.54 6.77
C SER A 37 -56.11 7.00 8.07
N LEU A 38 -56.80 6.05 8.74
CA LEU A 38 -56.31 5.45 9.98
C LEU A 38 -55.18 4.45 9.71
N ALA A 39 -55.29 3.67 8.63
CA ALA A 39 -54.30 2.66 8.26
C ALA A 39 -52.95 3.28 7.84
N THR A 40 -52.95 4.40 7.11
CA THR A 40 -51.72 5.13 6.75
C THR A 40 -51.06 5.76 7.99
N THR A 41 -51.84 6.35 8.90
CA THR A 41 -51.29 6.86 10.17
C THR A 41 -50.71 5.76 11.05
N LEU A 42 -51.29 4.55 11.04
CA LEU A 42 -50.77 3.42 11.83
C LEU A 42 -49.48 2.83 11.23
N SER A 43 -49.36 2.77 9.89
CA SER A 43 -48.10 2.38 9.24
C SER A 43 -46.99 3.40 9.46
N ASP A 44 -47.33 4.69 9.46
CA ASP A 44 -46.38 5.77 9.72
C ASP A 44 -45.93 5.80 11.19
N LEU A 45 -46.83 5.55 12.14
CA LEU A 45 -46.48 5.38 13.56
C LEU A 45 -45.62 4.13 13.82
N LYS A 46 -45.86 3.01 13.12
CA LYS A 46 -45.00 1.81 13.20
C LYS A 46 -43.62 2.07 12.59
N SER A 47 -43.55 2.77 11.46
CA SER A 47 -42.31 3.22 10.80
C SER A 47 -41.51 4.17 11.70
N LEU A 48 -42.18 5.12 12.34
CA LEU A 48 -41.56 6.08 13.25
C LEU A 48 -41.06 5.41 14.53
N ASN A 49 -41.85 4.50 15.12
CA ASN A 49 -41.42 3.72 16.28
C ASN A 49 -40.25 2.79 15.95
N GLN A 50 -40.23 2.18 14.76
CA GLN A 50 -39.06 1.40 14.31
C GLN A 50 -37.82 2.29 14.10
N ARG A 51 -37.96 3.49 13.56
CA ARG A 51 -36.85 4.46 13.40
C ARG A 51 -36.34 4.99 14.74
N ILE A 52 -37.22 5.21 15.72
CA ILE A 52 -36.87 5.64 17.08
C ILE A 52 -36.21 4.49 17.85
N LEU A 53 -36.70 3.25 17.70
CA LEU A 53 -36.07 2.05 18.27
C LEU A 53 -34.70 1.76 17.63
N LEU A 54 -34.55 1.95 16.31
CA LEU A 54 -33.25 1.87 15.62
C LEU A 54 -32.28 2.96 16.10
N ARG A 55 -32.75 4.20 16.29
CA ARG A 55 -31.92 5.29 16.85
C ARG A 55 -31.54 5.05 18.31
N ARG A 56 -32.45 4.54 19.15
CA ARG A 56 -32.15 4.13 20.53
C ARG A 56 -31.17 2.96 20.59
N ASN A 57 -31.33 1.96 19.71
CA ASN A 57 -30.40 0.83 19.61
C ASN A 57 -29.02 1.21 19.06
N LEU A 58 -28.92 2.27 18.25
CA LEU A 58 -27.63 2.83 17.82
C LEU A 58 -26.94 3.67 18.91
N GLN A 59 -27.73 4.36 19.76
CA GLN A 59 -27.21 5.15 20.89
C GLN A 59 -26.89 4.32 22.15
N GLN A 60 -27.46 3.11 22.28
CA GLN A 60 -27.20 2.19 23.39
C GLN A 60 -26.18 1.09 23.07
N ARG A 61 -25.58 1.08 21.88
CA ARG A 61 -24.39 0.25 21.67
C ARG A 61 -23.31 0.78 22.63
N PRO A 62 -22.82 -0.04 23.57
CA PRO A 62 -21.63 0.35 24.32
C PRO A 62 -20.55 0.70 23.27
N PRO A 63 -19.71 1.72 23.51
CA PRO A 63 -18.58 1.97 22.63
C PRO A 63 -17.89 0.62 22.43
N LEU A 64 -17.67 0.21 21.17
CA LEU A 64 -16.88 -0.98 20.87
C LEU A 64 -15.61 -0.83 21.71
N ARG A 65 -15.49 -1.63 22.77
CA ARG A 65 -14.26 -1.68 23.57
C ARG A 65 -13.16 -1.79 22.55
N SER A 66 -12.21 -0.84 22.55
CA SER A 66 -11.05 -0.96 21.69
C SER A 66 -10.34 -2.23 22.13
N VAL A 67 -10.61 -3.33 21.43
CA VAL A 67 -9.84 -4.55 21.58
C VAL A 67 -8.43 -4.09 21.22
N ASN A 68 -7.53 -4.12 22.19
CA ASN A 68 -6.14 -3.68 22.02
C ASN A 68 -5.47 -4.66 21.06
N GLN A 69 -5.69 -4.45 19.76
CA GLN A 69 -5.10 -5.31 18.75
C GLN A 69 -3.59 -5.11 18.78
N ARG A 70 -2.86 -6.18 19.11
CA ARG A 70 -1.40 -6.17 19.14
C ARG A 70 -0.88 -6.82 17.87
N ALA A 71 0.06 -6.15 17.21
CA ALA A 71 0.82 -6.77 16.14
C ALA A 71 1.83 -7.77 16.74
N VAL A 72 1.77 -9.02 16.29
CA VAL A 72 2.74 -10.06 16.62
C VAL A 72 3.68 -10.22 15.44
N LEU A 73 4.96 -9.89 15.63
CA LEU A 73 6.01 -10.01 14.63
C LEU A 73 6.70 -11.37 14.75
N THR A 74 6.99 -11.99 13.62
CA THR A 74 7.78 -13.21 13.50
C THR A 74 8.81 -13.04 12.40
N THR A 75 10.08 -13.22 12.71
CA THR A 75 11.13 -13.33 11.70
C THR A 75 11.06 -14.71 11.09
N LEU A 76 10.78 -14.81 9.79
CA LEU A 76 10.73 -16.08 9.07
C LEU A 76 12.14 -16.53 8.67
N VAL A 77 12.97 -15.58 8.23
CA VAL A 77 14.32 -15.83 7.72
C VAL A 77 15.25 -14.70 8.15
N SER A 78 16.47 -15.04 8.54
CA SER A 78 17.61 -14.13 8.55
C SER A 78 18.61 -14.54 7.48
N PHE A 79 19.00 -13.59 6.64
CA PHE A 79 19.98 -13.81 5.59
C PHE A 79 21.40 -13.85 6.17
N ASN A 80 22.31 -14.61 5.55
CA ASN A 80 23.67 -14.87 6.05
C ASN A 80 24.76 -14.76 4.97
N GLY A 81 24.43 -14.21 3.81
CA GLY A 81 25.34 -14.05 2.69
C GLY A 81 25.41 -15.30 1.80
N ARG A 82 25.36 -16.52 2.36
CA ARG A 82 25.28 -17.74 1.54
C ARG A 82 23.90 -17.96 0.94
N ASN A 83 22.85 -17.62 1.69
CA ASN A 83 21.46 -17.71 1.25
C ASN A 83 20.90 -16.38 0.68
N GLY A 84 21.78 -15.42 0.40
CA GLY A 84 21.43 -14.05 -0.01
C GLY A 84 21.76 -13.01 1.08
N ALA A 85 21.62 -11.74 0.74
CA ALA A 85 21.81 -10.58 1.61
C ALA A 85 21.06 -9.35 1.06
N HIS A 86 20.56 -8.49 1.97
CA HIS A 86 19.89 -7.24 1.62
C HIS A 86 18.62 -7.43 0.78
N PRO A 87 17.57 -8.08 1.31
CA PRO A 87 16.29 -8.21 0.61
C PRO A 87 15.59 -6.84 0.55
N ALA A 88 15.54 -6.22 -0.63
CA ALA A 88 14.96 -4.89 -0.81
C ALA A 88 13.58 -4.87 -1.48
N GLY A 89 13.26 -5.88 -2.28
CA GLY A 89 11.96 -6.02 -2.93
C GLY A 89 10.87 -6.60 -2.02
N PRO A 90 9.58 -6.38 -2.35
CA PRO A 90 8.47 -7.07 -1.69
C PRO A 90 8.52 -8.57 -1.95
N VAL A 91 8.01 -9.34 -0.98
CA VAL A 91 7.89 -10.80 -1.09
C VAL A 91 6.50 -11.12 -1.62
N MET A 92 6.44 -11.74 -2.80
CA MET A 92 5.19 -12.13 -3.45
C MET A 92 4.75 -13.51 -2.93
N GLN A 93 3.45 -13.69 -2.66
CA GLN A 93 2.86 -15.02 -2.50
C GLN A 93 2.55 -15.63 -3.87
N GLY A 94 3.19 -16.75 -4.20
CA GLY A 94 2.90 -17.50 -5.42
C GLY A 94 1.60 -18.31 -5.31
N LYS A 95 1.06 -18.73 -6.46
CA LYS A 95 -0.14 -19.59 -6.58
C LYS A 95 0.02 -20.95 -5.90
N ASP A 96 1.25 -21.42 -5.73
CA ASP A 96 1.56 -22.66 -5.00
C ASP A 96 1.54 -22.47 -3.47
N GLY A 97 1.28 -21.24 -3.00
CA GLY A 97 1.21 -20.88 -1.59
C GLY A 97 2.56 -20.58 -0.94
N ASN A 98 3.68 -20.76 -1.65
CA ASN A 98 5.01 -20.35 -1.22
C ASN A 98 5.23 -18.85 -1.45
N PHE A 99 6.27 -18.32 -0.83
CA PHE A 99 6.66 -16.93 -0.93
C PHE A 99 7.94 -16.81 -1.77
N TYR A 100 8.02 -15.77 -2.60
CA TYR A 100 9.13 -15.57 -3.53
C TYR A 100 9.64 -14.15 -3.42
N GLY A 101 10.94 -13.97 -3.53
CA GLY A 101 11.58 -12.67 -3.51
C GLY A 101 13.03 -12.75 -3.93
N THR A 102 13.70 -11.61 -3.86
CA THR A 102 15.09 -11.48 -4.26
C THR A 102 15.94 -10.85 -3.16
N THR A 103 17.26 -11.03 -3.27
CA THR A 103 18.25 -10.36 -2.44
C THR A 103 19.21 -9.60 -3.32
N GLU A 104 19.58 -8.37 -2.96
CA GLU A 104 20.52 -7.54 -3.75
C GLU A 104 21.88 -8.22 -3.89
N GLU A 105 22.34 -8.86 -2.82
CA GLU A 105 23.65 -9.47 -2.72
C GLU A 105 23.56 -10.90 -2.17
N GLY A 106 24.72 -11.54 -2.03
CA GLY A 106 24.87 -12.89 -1.51
C GLY A 106 24.60 -13.99 -2.56
N GLY A 107 24.46 -15.22 -2.07
CA GLY A 107 24.46 -16.42 -2.89
C GLY A 107 25.88 -16.93 -3.12
N ILE A 108 26.06 -17.74 -4.17
CA ILE A 108 27.41 -18.24 -4.55
C ILE A 108 28.29 -17.12 -5.12
N HIS A 109 27.67 -16.06 -5.67
CA HIS A 109 28.35 -14.87 -6.19
C HIS A 109 28.03 -13.67 -5.31
N ARG A 110 28.93 -13.36 -4.37
CA ARG A 110 28.71 -12.44 -3.24
C ARG A 110 28.04 -11.11 -3.59
N PHE A 111 28.27 -10.53 -4.77
CA PHE A 111 27.81 -9.20 -5.16
C PHE A 111 26.70 -9.19 -6.23
N TYR A 112 26.05 -10.33 -6.48
CA TYR A 112 25.08 -10.45 -7.58
C TYR A 112 23.64 -10.63 -7.10
N GLY A 113 23.45 -11.27 -5.95
CA GLY A 113 22.11 -11.48 -5.40
C GLY A 113 21.50 -12.82 -5.76
N THR A 114 20.32 -13.08 -5.19
CA THR A 114 19.62 -14.36 -5.34
C THR A 114 18.13 -14.18 -5.64
N LEU A 115 17.54 -15.19 -6.28
CA LEU A 115 16.10 -15.45 -6.27
C LEU A 115 15.86 -16.57 -5.27
N PHE A 116 14.91 -16.39 -4.35
CA PHE A 116 14.59 -17.39 -3.35
C PHE A 116 13.11 -17.76 -3.33
N ARG A 117 12.85 -18.94 -2.79
CA ARG A 117 11.53 -19.42 -2.37
C ARG A 117 11.56 -19.63 -0.86
N LEU A 118 10.48 -19.26 -0.19
CA LEU A 118 10.28 -19.41 1.23
C LEU A 118 8.93 -20.11 1.47
N SER A 119 8.95 -21.23 2.18
CA SER A 119 7.72 -21.89 2.61
C SER A 119 7.00 -21.10 3.71
N ARG A 120 5.71 -21.37 3.91
CA ARG A 120 4.90 -20.72 4.96
C ARG A 120 5.44 -20.93 6.39
N SER A 121 6.20 -22.00 6.61
CA SER A 121 6.82 -22.34 7.89
C SER A 121 8.23 -21.75 8.08
N GLY A 122 8.79 -21.07 7.08
CA GLY A 122 10.10 -20.42 7.19
C GLY A 122 11.27 -21.17 6.53
N SER A 123 11.04 -22.33 5.90
CA SER A 123 12.11 -23.01 5.14
C SER A 123 12.44 -22.25 3.86
N LEU A 124 13.69 -21.77 3.76
CA LEU A 124 14.23 -21.00 2.64
C LEU A 124 14.97 -21.90 1.65
N THR A 125 14.74 -21.69 0.36
CA THR A 125 15.47 -22.31 -0.74
C THR A 125 15.97 -21.22 -1.69
N THR A 126 17.28 -21.16 -1.92
CA THR A 126 17.83 -20.36 -3.03
C THR A 126 17.51 -21.07 -4.33
N LEU A 127 16.71 -20.42 -5.20
CA LEU A 127 16.34 -20.94 -6.52
C LEU A 127 17.37 -20.58 -7.58
N PHE A 128 17.99 -19.41 -7.43
CA PHE A 128 18.99 -18.91 -8.37
C PHE A 128 19.98 -17.98 -7.67
N SER A 129 21.24 -18.01 -8.10
CA SER A 129 22.26 -17.03 -7.74
C SER A 129 22.73 -16.38 -9.04
N PHE A 130 22.52 -15.07 -9.17
CA PHE A 130 22.80 -14.35 -10.40
C PHE A 130 24.30 -14.28 -10.71
N ALA A 131 24.65 -14.12 -11.99
CA ALA A 131 26.02 -13.92 -12.45
C ALA A 131 26.11 -13.21 -13.81
N GLY A 132 27.15 -12.38 -13.99
CA GLY A 132 27.56 -11.83 -15.29
C GLY A 132 26.40 -11.31 -16.17
N LEU A 133 26.13 -12.03 -17.26
CA LEU A 133 25.13 -11.66 -18.27
C LEU A 133 23.66 -11.84 -17.84
N GLU A 134 23.43 -12.54 -16.72
CA GLU A 134 22.09 -12.73 -16.14
C GLU A 134 21.64 -11.50 -15.33
N GLY A 135 22.56 -10.56 -15.07
CA GLY A 135 22.33 -9.38 -14.25
C GLY A 135 22.83 -9.52 -12.82
N ALA A 136 22.70 -8.45 -12.04
CA ALA A 136 23.07 -8.36 -10.63
C ALA A 136 22.17 -7.36 -9.89
N GLU A 137 22.15 -7.47 -8.56
CA GLU A 137 21.41 -6.58 -7.66
C GLU A 137 19.90 -6.52 -7.99
N PRO A 138 19.17 -7.66 -7.91
CA PRO A 138 17.72 -7.65 -8.04
C PRO A 138 17.07 -6.97 -6.83
N GLN A 139 16.70 -5.70 -7.01
CA GLN A 139 16.03 -4.86 -6.01
C GLN A 139 14.49 -4.92 -6.09
N SER A 140 13.95 -5.46 -7.18
CA SER A 140 12.51 -5.44 -7.46
C SER A 140 11.75 -6.54 -6.72
N GLY A 141 10.43 -6.35 -6.63
CA GLY A 141 9.51 -7.47 -6.43
C GLY A 141 9.49 -8.41 -7.65
N LEU A 142 8.67 -9.46 -7.55
CA LEU A 142 8.44 -10.42 -8.64
C LEU A 142 6.97 -10.42 -9.00
N ILE A 143 6.68 -10.51 -10.29
CA ILE A 143 5.32 -10.78 -10.79
C ILE A 143 5.23 -12.24 -11.26
N GLN A 144 4.19 -12.96 -10.82
CA GLN A 144 3.88 -14.29 -11.32
C GLN A 144 2.91 -14.20 -12.51
N THR A 145 3.36 -14.70 -13.67
CA THR A 145 2.55 -14.73 -14.89
C THR A 145 1.51 -15.84 -14.86
N ARG A 146 0.56 -15.81 -15.81
CA ARG A 146 -0.50 -16.84 -15.91
C ARG A 146 0.05 -18.25 -16.06
N ASP A 147 1.15 -18.42 -16.80
CA ASP A 147 1.87 -19.68 -17.00
C ASP A 147 2.71 -20.13 -15.79
N GLY A 148 2.69 -19.38 -14.67
CA GLY A 148 3.38 -19.73 -13.43
C GLY A 148 4.82 -19.24 -13.34
N SER A 149 5.37 -18.64 -14.41
CA SER A 149 6.72 -18.07 -14.40
C SER A 149 6.82 -16.85 -13.49
N LEU A 150 8.01 -16.59 -12.96
CA LEU A 150 8.34 -15.41 -12.17
C LEU A 150 9.15 -14.44 -13.02
N TRP A 151 8.72 -13.18 -13.08
CA TRP A 151 9.42 -12.14 -13.81
C TRP A 151 9.89 -11.07 -12.82
N GLY A 152 11.08 -10.53 -13.08
CA GLY A 152 11.69 -9.49 -12.24
C GLY A 152 12.79 -8.74 -12.98
N THR A 153 13.47 -7.84 -12.27
CA THR A 153 14.56 -7.04 -12.83
C THR A 153 15.83 -7.15 -12.01
N THR A 154 16.96 -6.92 -12.66
CA THR A 154 18.27 -6.77 -12.03
C THR A 154 18.80 -5.37 -12.33
N ALA A 155 19.22 -4.61 -11.31
CA ALA A 155 19.61 -3.21 -11.49
C ALA A 155 20.96 -3.03 -12.20
N ARG A 156 21.85 -4.02 -12.10
CA ARG A 156 23.23 -3.96 -12.61
C ARG A 156 23.54 -5.13 -13.52
N GLN A 157 24.71 -5.06 -14.16
CA GLN A 157 25.27 -6.12 -15.02
C GLN A 157 24.35 -6.44 -16.21
N GLY A 158 24.42 -7.65 -16.77
CA GLY A 158 23.82 -7.95 -18.07
C GLY A 158 24.74 -7.61 -19.24
N LYS A 159 24.24 -7.73 -20.48
CA LYS A 159 25.07 -7.62 -21.70
C LYS A 159 25.97 -6.38 -21.73
N ASN A 160 25.50 -5.26 -21.19
CA ASN A 160 26.18 -3.96 -21.22
C ASN A 160 26.10 -3.21 -19.88
N GLY A 161 25.88 -3.92 -18.77
CA GLY A 161 25.98 -3.34 -17.42
C GLY A 161 24.76 -2.56 -16.90
N GLY A 162 23.77 -2.25 -17.75
CA GLY A 162 22.61 -1.42 -17.38
C GLY A 162 21.44 -2.15 -16.72
N GLY A 163 21.55 -3.47 -16.49
CA GLY A 163 20.52 -4.29 -15.88
C GLY A 163 19.68 -5.07 -16.89
N THR A 164 18.82 -5.96 -16.37
CA THR A 164 18.04 -6.90 -17.18
C THR A 164 16.60 -7.01 -16.70
N VAL A 165 15.73 -7.45 -17.60
CA VAL A 165 14.44 -8.05 -17.26
C VAL A 165 14.60 -9.56 -17.45
N PHE A 166 14.27 -10.34 -16.42
CA PHE A 166 14.44 -11.79 -16.45
C PHE A 166 13.11 -12.53 -16.25
N ARG A 167 13.08 -13.76 -16.72
CA ARG A 167 12.05 -14.77 -16.42
C ARG A 167 12.70 -15.98 -15.79
N PHE A 168 12.08 -16.48 -14.73
CA PHE A 168 12.40 -17.76 -14.10
C PHE A 168 11.19 -18.69 -14.19
N THR A 169 11.44 -19.93 -14.60
CA THR A 169 10.47 -21.03 -14.55
C THR A 169 11.14 -22.18 -13.80
N ALA A 170 10.42 -22.81 -12.87
CA ALA A 170 10.98 -23.92 -12.10
C ALA A 170 11.50 -25.04 -13.03
N GLY A 171 12.73 -25.50 -12.77
CA GLY A 171 13.40 -26.53 -13.58
C GLY A 171 14.00 -26.01 -14.89
N GLN A 172 13.91 -24.72 -15.20
CA GLN A 172 14.52 -24.09 -16.37
C GLN A 172 15.64 -23.12 -15.98
N ARG A 173 16.55 -22.85 -16.91
CA ARG A 173 17.52 -21.76 -16.76
C ARG A 173 16.78 -20.42 -16.76
N ILE A 174 17.35 -19.43 -16.06
CA ILE A 174 16.86 -18.07 -16.12
C ILE A 174 16.97 -17.55 -17.57
N LEU A 175 15.92 -16.89 -18.05
CA LEU A 175 15.85 -16.32 -19.39
C LEU A 175 15.95 -14.80 -19.30
N ASN A 176 16.95 -14.22 -19.94
CA ASN A 176 17.03 -12.77 -20.16
C ASN A 176 16.00 -12.40 -21.24
N LEU A 177 15.01 -11.59 -20.86
CA LEU A 177 13.94 -11.11 -21.73
C LEU A 177 14.32 -9.79 -22.40
N ALA A 178 15.07 -8.95 -21.71
CA ALA A 178 15.56 -7.67 -22.21
C ALA A 178 16.81 -7.24 -21.45
N ASN A 179 17.73 -6.57 -22.16
CA ASN A 179 18.83 -5.80 -21.54
C ASN A 179 18.46 -4.33 -21.65
N LEU A 180 18.61 -3.59 -20.56
CA LEU A 180 18.27 -2.17 -20.50
C LEU A 180 19.55 -1.36 -20.56
N GLU A 181 19.71 -0.55 -21.61
CA GLU A 181 20.87 0.31 -21.79
C GLU A 181 20.59 1.58 -22.61
N GLY A 182 21.46 2.58 -22.45
CA GLY A 182 21.46 3.79 -23.27
C GLY A 182 20.08 4.46 -23.34
N LEU A 183 19.55 4.63 -24.55
CA LEU A 183 18.24 5.26 -24.76
C LEU A 183 17.06 4.40 -24.27
N GLN A 184 17.26 3.10 -24.04
CA GLN A 184 16.22 2.21 -23.51
C GLN A 184 16.06 2.34 -21.98
N GLY A 185 16.98 3.04 -21.32
CA GLY A 185 17.03 3.19 -19.87
C GLY A 185 18.02 2.22 -19.23
N SER A 186 18.40 2.46 -17.99
CA SER A 186 19.29 1.62 -17.19
C SER A 186 18.92 1.66 -15.70
N GLU A 187 19.36 0.66 -14.95
CA GLU A 187 19.04 0.46 -13.54
C GLU A 187 17.53 0.28 -13.29
N PRO A 188 16.92 -0.82 -13.79
CA PRO A 188 15.56 -1.19 -13.44
C PRO A 188 15.49 -1.72 -12.00
N VAL A 189 15.07 -0.88 -11.06
CA VAL A 189 14.98 -1.23 -9.62
C VAL A 189 13.56 -1.62 -9.17
N ALA A 190 12.55 -1.38 -10.01
CA ALA A 190 11.15 -1.56 -9.67
C ALA A 190 10.55 -2.86 -10.23
N GLU A 191 9.52 -3.37 -9.55
CA GLU A 191 8.71 -4.49 -10.05
C GLU A 191 7.98 -4.10 -11.34
N LEU A 192 7.81 -5.07 -12.24
CA LEU A 192 7.00 -4.90 -13.45
C LEU A 192 5.51 -4.93 -13.12
N VAL A 193 4.71 -4.12 -13.81
CA VAL A 193 3.25 -4.23 -13.79
C VAL A 193 2.76 -4.80 -15.12
N GLN A 194 1.83 -5.76 -15.06
CA GLN A 194 1.16 -6.24 -16.27
C GLN A 194 -0.07 -5.37 -16.57
N GLY A 195 -0.12 -4.81 -17.78
CA GLY A 195 -1.26 -4.04 -18.29
C GLY A 195 -2.44 -4.92 -18.72
N GLY A 196 -3.61 -4.28 -18.90
CA GLY A 196 -4.80 -4.95 -19.45
C GLY A 196 -4.62 -5.42 -20.90
N ASP A 197 -3.63 -4.89 -21.60
CA ASP A 197 -3.22 -5.29 -22.96
C ASP A 197 -2.27 -6.51 -22.96
N GLY A 198 -1.95 -7.06 -21.79
CA GLY A 198 -1.08 -8.22 -21.63
C GLY A 198 0.42 -7.91 -21.66
N ASN A 199 0.82 -6.65 -21.91
CA ASN A 199 2.21 -6.21 -21.89
C ASN A 199 2.69 -5.90 -20.48
N PHE A 200 4.00 -5.90 -20.29
CA PHE A 200 4.65 -5.57 -19.03
C PHE A 200 5.27 -4.18 -19.09
N TYR A 201 5.12 -3.42 -18.02
CA TYR A 201 5.60 -2.05 -17.94
C TYR A 201 6.54 -1.91 -16.76
N GLY A 202 7.62 -1.16 -16.96
CA GLY A 202 8.62 -0.93 -15.94
C GLY A 202 9.27 0.43 -16.08
N THR A 203 10.02 0.80 -15.04
CA THR A 203 10.74 2.06 -14.96
C THR A 203 12.23 1.80 -14.84
N THR A 204 13.03 2.77 -15.30
CA THR A 204 14.49 2.77 -15.12
C THR A 204 14.88 4.08 -14.46
N ILE A 205 15.76 4.05 -13.46
CA ILE A 205 16.15 5.28 -12.73
C ILE A 205 17.20 6.10 -13.48
N ALA A 206 17.92 5.48 -14.40
CA ALA A 206 18.96 6.08 -15.23
C ALA A 206 18.74 5.74 -16.73
N GLY A 207 19.62 6.26 -17.57
CA GLY A 207 19.54 6.16 -19.03
C GLY A 207 18.45 7.06 -19.63
N GLY A 208 18.09 6.77 -20.88
CA GLY A 208 17.27 7.65 -21.70
C GLY A 208 18.07 8.86 -22.22
N LYS A 209 17.37 9.80 -22.87
CA LYS A 209 18.01 10.94 -23.57
C LYS A 209 18.88 11.83 -22.68
N ASN A 210 18.55 11.92 -21.39
CA ASN A 210 19.20 12.84 -20.44
C ASN A 210 19.79 12.12 -19.21
N ASP A 211 19.86 10.79 -19.21
CA ASP A 211 20.24 10.00 -18.03
C ASP A 211 19.32 10.25 -16.80
N LEU A 212 18.05 10.54 -17.06
CA LEU A 212 17.03 10.83 -16.04
C LEU A 212 16.02 9.70 -15.87
N GLY A 213 16.23 8.57 -16.54
CA GLY A 213 15.34 7.42 -16.50
C GLY A 213 14.34 7.36 -17.65
N THR A 214 13.68 6.21 -17.75
CA THR A 214 12.67 5.94 -18.77
C THR A 214 11.48 5.19 -18.18
N ILE A 215 10.39 5.14 -18.97
CA ILE A 215 9.35 4.12 -18.82
C ILE A 215 9.37 3.27 -20.08
N PHE A 216 9.42 1.95 -19.91
CA PHE A 216 9.41 1.00 -21.01
C PHE A 216 8.19 0.08 -20.95
N ARG A 217 7.87 -0.47 -22.12
CA ARG A 217 6.93 -1.57 -22.32
C ARG A 217 7.70 -2.77 -22.88
N LEU A 218 7.45 -3.93 -22.33
CA LEU A 218 7.96 -5.22 -22.77
C LEU A 218 6.78 -6.12 -23.11
N THR A 219 6.71 -6.54 -24.36
CA THR A 219 5.69 -7.48 -24.81
C THR A 219 6.06 -8.93 -24.45
N PRO A 220 5.10 -9.87 -24.39
CA PRO A 220 5.41 -11.28 -24.16
C PRO A 220 6.36 -11.92 -25.19
N ASN A 221 6.39 -11.39 -26.43
CA ASN A 221 7.35 -11.81 -27.46
C ASN A 221 8.73 -11.13 -27.35
N ARG A 222 9.02 -10.48 -26.20
CA ARG A 222 10.30 -9.85 -25.85
C ARG A 222 10.65 -8.59 -26.66
N GLN A 223 9.66 -7.90 -27.20
CA GLN A 223 9.87 -6.61 -27.82
C GLN A 223 9.88 -5.52 -26.75
N LEU A 224 11.04 -4.91 -26.54
CA LEU A 224 11.21 -3.76 -25.66
C LEU A 224 10.92 -2.47 -26.42
N THR A 225 10.10 -1.60 -25.85
CA THR A 225 9.78 -0.26 -26.38
C THR A 225 9.92 0.78 -25.28
N THR A 226 10.72 1.82 -25.50
CA THR A 226 10.72 2.99 -24.63
C THR A 226 9.50 3.84 -24.92
N LEU A 227 8.67 4.09 -23.91
CA LEU A 227 7.48 4.94 -24.02
C LEU A 227 7.77 6.38 -23.64
N VAL A 228 8.65 6.58 -22.66
CA VAL A 228 8.93 7.89 -22.08
C VAL A 228 10.42 8.03 -21.83
N HIS A 229 10.98 9.19 -22.22
CA HIS A 229 12.24 9.68 -21.71
C HIS A 229 11.97 10.83 -20.74
N PHE A 230 12.47 10.71 -19.52
CA PHE A 230 12.38 11.81 -18.56
C PHE A 230 13.35 12.94 -18.93
N ASN A 231 12.94 14.19 -18.66
CA ASN A 231 13.67 15.39 -19.06
C ASN A 231 13.81 16.42 -17.93
N GLY A 232 13.47 16.04 -16.69
CA GLY A 232 13.51 16.93 -15.53
C GLY A 232 12.25 17.77 -15.41
N ALA A 233 11.70 18.31 -16.50
CA ALA A 233 10.44 19.04 -16.48
C ALA A 233 9.24 18.09 -16.24
N ASN A 234 9.23 16.93 -16.91
CA ASN A 234 8.22 15.89 -16.72
C ASN A 234 8.56 14.88 -15.60
N GLY A 235 9.60 15.15 -14.82
CA GLY A 235 10.12 14.28 -13.77
C GLY A 235 11.51 13.70 -14.09
N ALA A 236 12.09 13.00 -13.12
CA ALA A 236 13.36 12.29 -13.22
C ALA A 236 13.49 11.19 -12.15
N ARG A 237 14.22 10.11 -12.46
CA ARG A 237 14.54 8.99 -11.57
C ARG A 237 13.29 8.32 -10.97
N PRO A 238 12.49 7.61 -11.79
CA PRO A 238 11.32 6.85 -11.33
C PRO A 238 11.70 5.55 -10.60
N TYR A 239 11.79 5.59 -9.26
CA TYR A 239 12.18 4.43 -8.43
C TYR A 239 11.08 3.40 -8.23
N ALA A 240 9.82 3.82 -8.30
CA ALA A 240 8.68 2.99 -7.95
C ALA A 240 8.14 2.19 -9.13
N ARG A 241 7.51 1.05 -8.85
CA ARG A 241 6.67 0.37 -9.86
C ARG A 241 5.49 1.25 -10.23
N LEU A 242 5.01 1.07 -11.46
CA LEU A 242 3.76 1.67 -11.90
C LEU A 242 2.56 0.99 -11.25
N THR A 243 1.50 1.76 -11.01
CA THR A 243 0.23 1.30 -10.49
C THR A 243 -0.78 1.30 -11.62
N LEU A 244 -1.32 0.13 -11.98
CA LEU A 244 -2.43 0.06 -12.94
C LEU A 244 -3.72 0.51 -12.25
N GLY A 245 -4.28 1.63 -12.70
CA GLY A 245 -5.54 2.17 -12.19
C GLY A 245 -6.76 1.48 -12.80
N LEU A 246 -7.91 1.68 -12.16
CA LEU A 246 -9.21 1.16 -12.61
C LEU A 246 -9.67 1.74 -13.97
N ASP A 247 -9.08 2.85 -14.38
CA ASP A 247 -9.32 3.49 -15.68
C ASP A 247 -8.43 2.92 -16.80
N GLY A 248 -7.62 1.91 -16.51
CA GLY A 248 -6.68 1.29 -17.45
C GLY A 248 -5.41 2.09 -17.70
N ASN A 249 -5.21 3.23 -17.02
CA ASN A 249 -3.97 4.00 -17.09
C ASN A 249 -2.99 3.56 -16.00
N PHE A 250 -1.71 3.87 -16.21
CA PHE A 250 -0.66 3.66 -15.23
C PHE A 250 -0.38 4.94 -14.46
N TYR A 251 -0.13 4.81 -13.17
CA TYR A 251 0.20 5.90 -12.27
C TYR A 251 1.54 5.64 -11.61
N GLY A 252 2.33 6.70 -11.43
CA GLY A 252 3.65 6.56 -10.83
C GLY A 252 4.22 7.87 -10.33
N THR A 253 5.41 7.78 -9.76
CA THR A 253 6.13 8.91 -9.20
C THR A 253 7.54 9.01 -9.77
N THR A 254 8.08 10.22 -9.74
CA THR A 254 9.50 10.47 -9.99
C THR A 254 10.13 11.09 -8.76
N SER A 255 11.27 10.57 -8.31
CA SER A 255 11.94 11.06 -7.10
C SER A 255 12.53 12.47 -7.25
N ALA A 256 12.81 12.88 -8.49
CA ALA A 256 13.36 14.18 -8.83
C ALA A 256 12.59 14.80 -10.02
N GLY A 257 13.01 16.00 -10.41
CA GLY A 257 12.37 16.82 -11.43
C GLY A 257 11.11 17.53 -10.95
N GLY A 258 10.31 18.01 -11.90
CA GLY A 258 9.13 18.84 -11.66
C GLY A 258 9.44 20.33 -11.62
N ALA A 259 8.40 21.14 -11.40
CA ALA A 259 8.50 22.59 -11.50
C ALA A 259 9.25 23.27 -10.32
N SER A 260 9.33 22.62 -9.15
CA SER A 260 9.90 23.26 -7.97
C SER A 260 11.42 23.36 -8.01
N ARG A 261 11.95 24.52 -7.62
CA ARG A 261 13.39 24.78 -7.46
C ARG A 261 13.89 24.70 -6.02
N THR A 262 13.00 24.41 -5.07
CA THR A 262 13.36 24.26 -3.65
C THR A 262 14.26 23.05 -3.40
N CYS A 263 14.12 21.99 -4.20
CA CYS A 263 15.00 20.83 -4.18
C CYS A 263 16.00 20.95 -5.34
N LYS A 264 17.30 20.70 -5.08
CA LYS A 264 18.39 20.90 -6.05
C LYS A 264 18.17 20.22 -7.41
N LEU A 265 17.56 19.03 -7.42
CA LEU A 265 17.27 18.26 -8.63
C LEU A 265 15.77 18.25 -8.98
N GLY A 266 14.96 19.12 -8.37
CA GLY A 266 13.50 19.04 -8.37
C GLY A 266 12.98 18.10 -7.28
N CYS A 267 11.77 18.35 -6.77
CA CYS A 267 11.23 17.63 -5.61
C CYS A 267 10.45 16.37 -5.98
N GLY A 268 10.31 16.07 -7.28
CA GLY A 268 9.59 14.93 -7.78
C GLY A 268 8.19 15.24 -8.30
N THR A 269 7.62 14.28 -9.03
CA THR A 269 6.30 14.41 -9.66
C THR A 269 5.42 13.19 -9.41
N LEU A 270 4.10 13.36 -9.54
CA LEU A 270 3.14 12.30 -9.80
C LEU A 270 2.71 12.40 -11.26
N PHE A 271 2.57 11.28 -11.93
CA PHE A 271 2.15 11.23 -13.32
C PHE A 271 1.10 10.16 -13.58
N ARG A 272 0.36 10.36 -14.68
CA ARG A 272 -0.45 9.35 -15.37
C ARG A 272 0.23 9.00 -16.69
N LEU A 273 0.16 7.75 -17.10
CA LEU A 273 0.68 7.24 -18.35
C LEU A 273 -0.37 6.35 -19.03
N THR A 274 -0.66 6.60 -20.30
CA THR A 274 -1.48 5.68 -21.10
C THR A 274 -0.65 4.49 -21.60
N ALA A 275 -1.29 3.37 -21.92
CA ALA A 275 -0.62 2.21 -22.52
C ALA A 275 0.14 2.53 -23.84
N THR A 276 -0.25 3.61 -24.52
CA THR A 276 0.37 4.13 -25.75
C THR A 276 1.54 5.09 -25.51
N GLY A 277 1.86 5.43 -24.25
CA GLY A 277 3.00 6.27 -23.91
C GLY A 277 2.70 7.76 -23.67
N GLN A 278 1.43 8.17 -23.59
CA GLN A 278 1.10 9.56 -23.28
C GLN A 278 1.28 9.83 -21.78
N LEU A 279 2.37 10.52 -21.44
CA LEU A 279 2.66 10.95 -20.07
C LEU A 279 1.96 12.27 -19.75
N THR A 280 1.28 12.34 -18.61
CA THR A 280 0.67 13.55 -18.05
C THR A 280 1.13 13.75 -16.61
N THR A 281 1.84 14.85 -16.34
CA THR A 281 2.15 15.25 -14.97
C THR A 281 0.87 15.67 -14.25
N LEU A 282 0.54 14.99 -13.16
CA LEU A 282 -0.63 15.28 -12.33
C LEU A 282 -0.32 16.26 -11.21
N PHE A 283 0.90 16.18 -10.67
CA PHE A 283 1.34 17.01 -9.56
C PHE A 283 2.87 17.16 -9.54
N SER A 284 3.36 18.32 -9.10
CA SER A 284 4.78 18.57 -8.79
C SER A 284 4.94 18.90 -7.33
N PHE A 285 5.78 18.15 -6.63
CA PHE A 285 6.11 18.42 -5.23
C PHE A 285 6.95 19.70 -5.09
N SER A 286 6.94 20.27 -3.89
CA SER A 286 7.66 21.51 -3.56
C SER A 286 8.53 21.42 -2.31
N GLY A 287 8.66 20.25 -1.70
CA GLY A 287 9.35 20.06 -0.41
C GLY A 287 8.43 20.35 0.78
N ARG A 288 7.63 21.42 0.72
CA ARG A 288 6.65 21.74 1.78
C ARG A 288 5.51 20.72 1.86
N ASN A 289 5.08 20.22 0.70
CA ASN A 289 4.06 19.17 0.56
C ASN A 289 4.67 17.76 0.43
N GLY A 290 5.95 17.63 0.77
CA GLY A 290 6.75 16.42 0.57
C GLY A 290 7.78 16.58 -0.56
N SER A 291 8.79 15.71 -0.58
CA SER A 291 9.81 15.60 -1.63
C SER A 291 10.32 14.17 -1.76
N THR A 292 10.85 13.85 -2.94
CA THR A 292 11.43 12.53 -3.23
C THR A 292 10.39 11.41 -3.06
N PRO A 293 9.29 11.42 -3.82
CA PRO A 293 8.32 10.34 -3.83
C PRO A 293 8.92 9.11 -4.53
N VAL A 294 9.20 8.05 -3.75
CA VAL A 294 9.84 6.82 -4.23
C VAL A 294 8.97 5.57 -4.09
N SER A 295 7.79 5.71 -3.49
CA SER A 295 6.87 4.59 -3.27
C SER A 295 5.92 4.38 -4.44
N PRO A 296 5.51 3.13 -4.72
CA PRO A 296 4.38 2.89 -5.59
C PRO A 296 3.12 3.52 -4.98
N LEU A 297 2.24 3.99 -5.86
CA LEU A 297 0.96 4.53 -5.46
C LEU A 297 -0.01 3.38 -5.19
N VAL A 298 -1.06 3.68 -4.42
CA VAL A 298 -2.22 2.80 -4.36
C VAL A 298 -3.47 3.60 -4.65
N GLN A 299 -4.34 3.06 -5.48
CA GLN A 299 -5.63 3.68 -5.77
C GLN A 299 -6.64 3.22 -4.72
N GLY A 300 -7.20 4.17 -3.98
CA GLY A 300 -8.27 3.89 -3.03
C GLY A 300 -9.61 3.68 -3.73
N GLN A 301 -10.60 3.15 -3.00
CA GLN A 301 -11.97 2.99 -3.49
C GLN A 301 -12.65 4.33 -3.82
N ASP A 302 -12.15 5.43 -3.27
CA ASP A 302 -12.61 6.79 -3.57
C ASP A 302 -12.01 7.36 -4.89
N GLY A 303 -11.24 6.54 -5.62
CA GLY A 303 -10.56 6.90 -6.86
C GLY A 303 -9.29 7.73 -6.66
N SER A 304 -8.94 8.09 -5.42
CA SER A 304 -7.74 8.89 -5.12
C SER A 304 -6.49 8.03 -5.13
N LEU A 305 -5.35 8.66 -5.40
CA LEU A 305 -4.05 8.02 -5.31
C LEU A 305 -3.41 8.35 -3.97
N TYR A 306 -2.93 7.33 -3.27
CA TYR A 306 -2.24 7.46 -1.99
C TYR A 306 -0.80 7.01 -2.15
N GLY A 307 0.10 7.67 -1.43
CA GLY A 307 1.53 7.35 -1.48
C GLY A 307 2.31 8.10 -0.42
N THR A 308 3.62 7.96 -0.47
CA THR A 308 4.54 8.55 0.51
C THR A 308 5.61 9.40 -0.16
N THR A 309 6.13 10.36 0.58
CA THR A 309 7.37 11.06 0.22
C THR A 309 8.44 10.72 1.24
N ALA A 310 9.63 10.34 0.78
CA ALA A 310 10.74 9.97 1.66
C ALA A 310 11.20 11.14 2.52
N TYR A 311 11.11 12.35 1.95
CA TYR A 311 11.59 13.59 2.53
C TYR A 311 10.49 14.67 2.45
N GLY A 312 10.81 15.85 2.94
CA GLY A 312 9.90 16.97 3.17
C GLY A 312 9.09 16.81 4.46
N GLY A 313 8.09 17.66 4.65
CA GLY A 313 7.29 17.68 5.89
C GLY A 313 8.08 18.25 7.09
N ILE A 314 7.81 17.73 8.28
CA ILE A 314 8.47 18.20 9.52
C ILE A 314 9.88 17.60 9.58
N ASN A 315 10.91 18.45 9.69
CA ASN A 315 12.32 18.05 9.82
C ASN A 315 12.77 17.03 8.76
N ASP A 316 12.22 17.15 7.54
CA ASP A 316 12.53 16.29 6.40
C ASP A 316 12.24 14.80 6.61
N GLN A 317 11.32 14.45 7.52
CA GLN A 317 11.05 13.05 7.87
C GLN A 317 10.06 12.33 6.95
N GLY A 318 9.53 13.03 5.94
CA GLY A 318 8.62 12.47 4.96
C GLY A 318 7.15 12.63 5.29
N THR A 319 6.29 12.25 4.35
CA THR A 319 4.83 12.42 4.47
C THR A 319 4.06 11.22 3.91
N ILE A 320 2.80 11.10 4.30
CA ILE A 320 1.77 10.35 3.57
C ILE A 320 0.84 11.38 2.91
N PHE A 321 0.54 11.20 1.63
CA PHE A 321 -0.35 12.09 0.89
C PHE A 321 -1.52 11.34 0.24
N ARG A 322 -2.54 12.10 -0.13
CA ARG A 322 -3.66 11.71 -1.00
C ARG A 322 -3.77 12.71 -2.13
N LEU A 323 -3.78 12.24 -3.38
CA LEU A 323 -4.12 13.03 -4.55
C LEU A 323 -5.55 12.67 -4.98
N ALA A 324 -6.48 13.62 -4.82
CA ALA A 324 -7.86 13.44 -5.27
C ALA A 324 -7.95 13.38 -6.80
N PRO A 325 -9.02 12.81 -7.39
CA PRO A 325 -9.25 12.84 -8.84
C PRO A 325 -9.28 14.28 -9.42
N THR A 326 -9.67 15.26 -8.62
CA THR A 326 -9.62 16.70 -8.94
C THR A 326 -8.20 17.29 -8.93
N ARG A 327 -7.17 16.46 -8.76
CA ARG A 327 -5.73 16.81 -8.66
C ARG A 327 -5.36 17.67 -7.45
N GLN A 328 -6.23 17.71 -6.43
CA GLN A 328 -5.89 18.33 -5.16
C GLN A 328 -5.06 17.37 -4.30
N LEU A 329 -3.82 17.76 -3.98
CA LEU A 329 -2.96 17.02 -3.06
C LEU A 329 -3.26 17.43 -1.61
N THR A 330 -3.49 16.44 -0.75
CA THR A 330 -3.63 16.60 0.70
C THR A 330 -2.55 15.80 1.42
N THR A 331 -1.78 16.44 2.29
CA THR A 331 -0.88 15.73 3.22
C THR A 331 -1.71 15.16 4.36
N LEU A 332 -1.78 13.83 4.46
CA LEU A 332 -2.50 13.12 5.51
C LEU A 332 -1.67 13.03 6.80
N ILE A 333 -0.38 12.72 6.66
CA ILE A 333 0.54 12.53 7.78
C ILE A 333 1.84 13.27 7.48
N ARG A 334 2.39 13.92 8.51
CA ARG A 334 3.79 14.34 8.55
C ARG A 334 4.51 13.46 9.57
N PHE A 335 5.54 12.78 9.11
CA PHE A 335 6.32 11.90 9.96
C PHE A 335 7.20 12.71 10.92
N THR A 336 7.58 12.08 12.01
CA THR A 336 8.47 12.56 13.07
C THR A 336 9.24 11.36 13.58
N ARG A 337 10.47 11.55 14.10
CA ARG A 337 11.26 10.41 14.61
C ARG A 337 10.49 9.46 15.55
N GLY A 338 9.54 9.99 16.34
CA GLY A 338 8.69 9.21 17.23
C GLY A 338 7.71 8.26 16.51
N ASN A 339 7.07 8.70 15.42
CA ASN A 339 6.08 7.89 14.70
C ASN A 339 6.61 7.20 13.43
N GLY A 340 7.87 7.43 13.09
CA GLY A 340 8.58 6.84 11.95
C GLY A 340 9.25 7.92 11.09
N ALA A 341 10.23 7.56 10.28
CA ALA A 341 10.93 8.49 9.41
C ALA A 341 11.34 7.82 8.09
N THR A 342 11.35 8.61 7.01
CA THR A 342 11.77 8.17 5.67
C THR A 342 10.92 6.98 5.17
N PRO A 343 9.62 7.21 4.89
CA PRO A 343 8.73 6.19 4.35
C PRO A 343 9.02 5.94 2.86
N LEU A 344 9.85 4.95 2.54
CA LEU A 344 10.21 4.60 1.16
C LEU A 344 9.20 3.65 0.49
N ALA A 345 8.50 2.84 1.28
CA ALA A 345 7.62 1.79 0.79
C ALA A 345 6.22 2.28 0.40
N GLY A 346 5.57 1.52 -0.48
CA GLY A 346 4.15 1.67 -0.80
C GLY A 346 3.22 1.44 0.39
N LEU A 347 1.96 1.84 0.22
CA LEU A 347 0.89 1.60 1.18
C LEU A 347 0.06 0.38 0.76
N THR A 348 -0.17 -0.52 1.70
CA THR A 348 -0.98 -1.72 1.51
C THR A 348 -2.36 -1.49 2.12
N PRO A 349 -3.44 -1.39 1.32
CA PRO A 349 -4.79 -1.25 1.84
C PRO A 349 -5.28 -2.58 2.43
N ASP A 350 -6.20 -2.50 3.40
CA ASP A 350 -7.06 -3.61 3.80
C ASP A 350 -8.53 -3.36 3.41
N ASP A 351 -9.37 -4.37 3.59
CA ASP A 351 -10.82 -4.30 3.30
C ASP A 351 -11.59 -3.31 4.19
N GLN A 352 -10.97 -2.80 5.25
CA GLN A 352 -11.54 -1.84 6.18
C GLN A 352 -11.12 -0.40 5.85
N GLY A 353 -10.35 -0.20 4.77
CA GLY A 353 -9.83 1.09 4.33
C GLY A 353 -8.65 1.60 5.15
N ASN A 354 -8.03 0.78 6.01
CA ASN A 354 -6.76 1.12 6.62
C ASN A 354 -5.63 0.97 5.58
N PHE A 355 -4.58 1.77 5.73
CA PHE A 355 -3.32 1.59 5.01
C PHE A 355 -2.22 1.13 5.94
N TYR A 356 -1.46 0.12 5.52
CA TYR A 356 -0.28 -0.36 6.22
C TYR A 356 0.96 0.06 5.45
N GLY A 357 2.04 0.34 6.16
CA GLY A 357 3.29 0.72 5.52
C GLY A 357 4.47 0.65 6.48
N THR A 358 5.64 0.94 5.94
CA THR A 358 6.90 0.89 6.68
C THR A 358 7.63 2.23 6.63
N THR A 359 8.45 2.48 7.65
CA THR A 359 9.40 3.61 7.66
C THR A 359 10.80 3.06 7.84
N GLN A 360 11.76 3.51 7.02
CA GLN A 360 13.13 3.00 7.06
C GLN A 360 13.83 3.35 8.38
N ALA A 361 13.50 4.52 8.94
CA ALA A 361 14.05 5.03 10.18
C ALA A 361 12.96 5.36 11.21
N GLY A 362 13.40 5.85 12.38
CA GLY A 362 12.54 6.16 13.52
C GLY A 362 12.20 4.94 14.39
N GLY A 363 11.24 5.13 15.28
CA GLY A 363 10.91 4.16 16.33
C GLY A 363 11.73 4.38 17.60
N ASN A 364 11.70 3.40 18.50
CA ASN A 364 12.24 3.57 19.87
C ASN A 364 13.60 2.89 20.08
N SER A 365 14.16 2.24 19.06
CA SER A 365 15.44 1.53 19.21
C SER A 365 16.62 2.49 19.09
N SER A 366 17.54 2.41 20.05
CA SER A 366 18.85 3.07 20.02
C SER A 366 19.92 2.27 19.29
N SER A 367 19.63 1.03 18.87
CA SER A 367 20.59 0.15 18.19
C SER A 367 20.91 0.57 16.75
N CYS A 368 20.11 1.45 16.16
CA CYS A 368 20.35 1.99 14.83
C CYS A 368 20.40 3.53 14.91
N PRO A 369 21.40 4.19 14.31
CA PRO A 369 21.40 5.65 14.19
C PRO A 369 20.11 6.14 13.52
N GLY A 370 19.38 7.06 14.18
CA GLY A 370 18.10 7.57 13.68
C GLY A 370 16.90 6.63 13.83
N GLY A 371 17.07 5.46 14.45
CA GLY A 371 16.04 4.45 14.68
C GLY A 371 16.02 3.37 13.59
N CYS A 372 15.68 2.13 13.97
CA CYS A 372 15.76 0.97 13.07
C CYS A 372 14.57 0.83 12.10
N GLY A 373 13.58 1.72 12.18
CA GLY A 373 12.38 1.68 11.35
C GLY A 373 11.15 1.12 12.05
N THR A 374 9.99 1.27 11.40
CA THR A 374 8.70 0.87 11.96
C THR A 374 7.77 0.24 10.93
N VAL A 375 6.76 -0.49 11.41
CA VAL A 375 5.52 -0.77 10.67
C VAL A 375 4.41 0.08 11.28
N PHE A 376 3.60 0.72 10.46
CA PHE A 376 2.47 1.51 10.90
C PHE A 376 1.16 1.07 10.22
N ARG A 377 0.05 1.50 10.83
CA ARG A 377 -1.30 1.49 10.26
C ARG A 377 -1.86 2.91 10.29
N LEU A 378 -2.36 3.38 9.17
CA LEU A 378 -3.14 4.61 9.02
C LEU A 378 -4.62 4.22 8.90
N ALA A 379 -5.42 4.63 9.88
CA ALA A 379 -6.87 4.42 9.83
C ALA A 379 -7.55 5.42 8.87
N PRO A 380 -8.74 5.09 8.33
CA PRO A 380 -9.55 6.03 7.53
C PRO A 380 -9.81 7.38 8.23
N THR A 381 -9.84 7.38 9.56
CA THR A 381 -10.02 8.58 10.38
C THR A 381 -8.78 9.49 10.43
N GLY A 382 -7.70 9.15 9.74
CA GLY A 382 -6.43 9.85 9.76
C GLY A 382 -5.51 9.51 10.94
N ARG A 383 -5.89 8.53 11.79
CA ARG A 383 -5.08 8.14 12.94
C ARG A 383 -3.94 7.20 12.51
N LEU A 384 -2.70 7.66 12.67
CA LEU A 384 -1.51 6.82 12.52
C LEU A 384 -1.20 6.06 13.82
N THR A 385 -1.04 4.74 13.71
CA THR A 385 -0.68 3.86 14.82
C THR A 385 0.58 3.09 14.45
N ARG A 386 1.63 3.20 15.27
CA ARG A 386 2.83 2.37 15.14
C ARG A 386 2.52 0.97 15.66
N LEU A 387 2.70 -0.04 14.82
CA LEU A 387 2.43 -1.44 15.12
C LEU A 387 3.67 -2.17 15.60
N ILE A 388 4.80 -1.94 14.93
CA ILE A 388 6.08 -2.61 15.18
C ILE A 388 7.19 -1.56 15.22
N SER A 389 8.12 -1.73 16.15
CA SER A 389 9.42 -1.05 16.14
C SER A 389 10.51 -2.09 15.91
N PHE A 390 11.31 -1.89 14.87
CA PHE A 390 12.48 -2.70 14.63
C PHE A 390 13.61 -2.35 15.62
N ASN A 391 14.52 -3.27 15.86
CA ASN A 391 15.61 -3.10 16.84
C ASN A 391 16.97 -3.64 16.38
N GLY A 392 17.13 -3.93 15.09
CA GLY A 392 18.34 -4.53 14.54
C GLY A 392 18.38 -6.05 14.71
N ARG A 393 17.92 -6.61 15.83
CA ARG A 393 17.83 -8.07 16.03
C ARG A 393 16.67 -8.68 15.25
N ASN A 394 15.51 -8.03 15.26
CA ASN A 394 14.34 -8.44 14.48
C ASN A 394 14.30 -7.82 13.06
N GLY A 395 15.43 -7.29 12.59
CA GLY A 395 15.56 -6.54 11.35
C GLY A 395 15.79 -5.04 11.57
N SER A 396 16.19 -4.33 10.53
CA SER A 396 16.29 -2.87 10.47
C SER A 396 16.18 -2.35 9.04
N GLN A 397 15.72 -1.11 8.90
CA GLN A 397 15.48 -0.46 7.61
C GLN A 397 14.52 -1.29 6.73
N PRO A 398 13.24 -1.42 7.13
CA PRO A 398 12.24 -2.00 6.25
C PRO A 398 12.11 -1.15 4.97
N PHE A 399 12.34 -1.78 3.81
CA PHE A 399 12.47 -1.08 2.53
C PHE A 399 11.27 -1.32 1.61
N ALA A 400 10.73 -2.54 1.64
CA ALA A 400 9.66 -2.96 0.75
C ALA A 400 8.25 -2.63 1.28
N GLU A 401 7.32 -2.57 0.34
CA GLU A 401 5.88 -2.60 0.61
C GLU A 401 5.48 -3.91 1.30
N LEU A 402 4.47 -3.83 2.14
CA LEU A 402 3.91 -5.00 2.81
C LEU A 402 2.98 -5.77 1.86
N VAL A 403 3.05 -7.08 1.90
CA VAL A 403 2.13 -7.93 1.13
C VAL A 403 1.18 -8.60 2.11
N GLN A 404 -0.10 -8.25 2.02
CA GLN A 404 -1.14 -8.96 2.77
C GLN A 404 -1.36 -10.33 2.13
N ILE A 405 -1.38 -11.38 2.94
CA ILE A 405 -1.61 -12.76 2.48
C ILE A 405 -2.98 -13.26 2.96
N GLY A 406 -3.48 -14.33 2.36
CA GLY A 406 -4.87 -14.79 2.53
C GLY A 406 -5.32 -15.15 3.96
N ASP A 407 -4.39 -15.29 4.91
CA ASP A 407 -4.72 -15.49 6.34
C ASP A 407 -4.80 -14.17 7.14
N GLY A 408 -4.77 -13.03 6.46
CA GLY A 408 -4.86 -11.69 7.04
C GLY A 408 -3.56 -11.18 7.67
N SER A 409 -2.48 -11.97 7.62
CA SER A 409 -1.15 -11.48 8.00
C SER A 409 -0.46 -10.73 6.86
N PHE A 410 0.61 -10.04 7.21
CA PHE A 410 1.40 -9.23 6.29
C PHE A 410 2.84 -9.74 6.27
N LEU A 411 3.43 -9.77 5.08
CA LEU A 411 4.85 -10.04 4.86
C LEU A 411 5.58 -8.76 4.52
N GLY A 412 6.85 -8.69 4.89
CA GLY A 412 7.75 -7.62 4.50
C GLY A 412 9.21 -8.02 4.65
N THR A 413 10.08 -7.12 4.22
CA THR A 413 11.53 -7.32 4.28
C THR A 413 12.21 -6.18 5.05
N THR A 414 13.31 -6.51 5.70
CA THR A 414 14.25 -5.52 6.23
C THR A 414 15.57 -5.67 5.51
N LYS A 415 16.10 -4.57 4.97
CA LYS A 415 17.35 -4.59 4.19
C LYS A 415 18.56 -4.96 5.07
N PHE A 416 18.51 -4.60 6.35
CA PHE A 416 19.58 -4.87 7.32
C PHE A 416 19.02 -5.53 8.59
N GLY A 417 19.92 -5.83 9.53
CA GLY A 417 19.59 -6.47 10.80
C GLY A 417 19.40 -7.98 10.66
N GLY A 418 18.71 -8.58 11.63
CA GLY A 418 18.65 -10.03 11.78
C GLY A 418 19.91 -10.58 12.47
N SER A 419 20.00 -11.91 12.59
CA SER A 419 21.10 -12.57 13.32
C SER A 419 22.49 -12.36 12.70
N HIS A 420 22.58 -11.95 11.43
CA HIS A 420 23.84 -11.70 10.73
C HIS A 420 23.97 -10.27 10.19
N GLY A 421 23.00 -9.39 10.47
CA GLY A 421 22.99 -8.01 9.95
C GLY A 421 22.66 -7.86 8.46
N LEU A 422 22.40 -8.96 7.74
CA LEU A 422 22.19 -8.99 6.28
C LEU A 422 20.71 -8.98 5.86
N GLY A 423 19.81 -8.65 6.79
CA GLY A 423 18.39 -8.48 6.51
C GLY A 423 17.53 -9.69 6.86
N THR A 424 16.22 -9.47 6.82
CA THR A 424 15.22 -10.49 7.20
C THR A 424 14.01 -10.46 6.28
N VAL A 425 13.33 -11.61 6.19
CA VAL A 425 11.91 -11.65 5.83
C VAL A 425 11.13 -11.81 7.12
N PHE A 426 10.14 -10.92 7.34
CA PHE A 426 9.28 -10.97 8.50
C PHE A 426 7.82 -11.13 8.10
N ARG A 427 7.06 -11.65 9.06
CA ARG A 427 5.61 -11.76 9.02
C ARG A 427 5.04 -11.07 10.25
N PHE A 428 3.93 -10.36 10.12
CA PHE A 428 3.16 -9.94 11.28
C PHE A 428 1.67 -10.15 11.10
N ILE A 429 0.99 -10.41 12.22
CA ILE A 429 -0.46 -10.56 12.27
C ILE A 429 -1.04 -9.72 13.40
N MET A 430 -2.22 -9.15 13.18
CA MET A 430 -2.98 -8.45 14.21
C MET A 430 -3.71 -9.47 15.06
N ARG A 431 -3.37 -9.59 16.35
CA ARG A 431 -4.12 -10.42 17.31
C ARG A 431 -5.04 -9.56 18.16
N ARG A 432 -6.22 -10.09 18.46
CA ARG A 432 -7.19 -9.50 19.38
C ARG A 432 -6.77 -9.71 20.82
#